data_AF-A0A1F6PCW0-F1
#
_entry.id   AF-A0A1F6PCW0-F1
#
_cell.length_a   1.000
_cell.length_b   1.000
_cell.length_c   1.000
_cell.angle_alpha   90.00
_cell.angle_beta   90.00
_cell.angle_gamma   90.00
#
_symmetry.space_group_name_H-M   'P 1'
#
loop_
_entity.id
_entity.type
_entity.pdbx_description
1 polymer ?
#
loop_
_entity_poly.entity_id
_entity_poly.type
_entity_poly.pdbx_seq_one_letter_code
_entity_poly.pdbx_strand_id
1 'polypeptide(L)'
;MHILRKYQLDVIFLFFALMLLLWSFFDALKYLGADPHTYEWYAAGPLLVFYCVFIWQTRAKVSLAERRALTSKSMAYWLSLGIMLFLTYDAPVAAVDYWSVRVFFIIFTLLLADSYWNFKTISMRCLGREKDKC
;
A
#
# COMPACT_ATOMS: atom_id res chain seq x y z
N MET A 1 -15.86 14.00 1.58
CA MET A 1 -14.51 14.38 2.10
C MET A 1 -13.98 13.41 3.18
N HIS A 2 -14.81 12.95 4.12
CA HIS A 2 -14.45 11.94 5.13
C HIS A 2 -14.10 10.57 4.51
N ILE A 3 -14.73 10.22 3.37
CA ILE A 3 -14.62 8.91 2.72
C ILE A 3 -13.25 8.68 2.08
N LEU A 4 -12.66 9.69 1.42
CA LEU A 4 -11.34 9.56 0.78
C LEU A 4 -10.20 9.43 1.80
N ARG A 5 -10.23 10.22 2.87
CA ARG A 5 -9.27 10.10 3.97
C ARG A 5 -9.37 8.71 4.61
N LYS A 6 -10.59 8.21 4.78
CA LYS A 6 -10.83 6.85 5.27
C LYS A 6 -10.20 5.82 4.33
N TYR A 7 -10.41 5.91 3.02
CA TYR A 7 -9.78 5.00 2.05
C TYR A 7 -8.24 5.01 2.12
N GLN A 8 -7.61 6.18 2.18
CA GLN A 8 -6.15 6.29 2.31
C GLN A 8 -5.63 5.66 3.59
N LEU A 9 -6.32 5.88 4.71
CA LEU A 9 -5.98 5.25 5.97
C LEU A 9 -6.23 3.74 5.93
N ASP A 10 -7.30 3.29 5.29
CA ASP A 10 -7.61 1.86 5.12
C ASP A 10 -6.49 1.16 4.31
N VAL A 11 -6.00 1.78 3.23
CA VAL A 11 -4.85 1.28 2.45
C VAL A 11 -3.61 1.10 3.34
N ILE A 12 -3.30 2.09 4.17
CA ILE A 12 -2.10 2.12 5.02
C ILE A 12 -2.22 1.17 6.21
N PHE A 13 -3.29 1.26 6.98
CA PHE A 13 -3.49 0.43 8.18
C PHE A 13 -3.64 -1.04 7.83
N LEU A 14 -4.33 -1.36 6.73
CA LEU A 14 -4.47 -2.74 6.31
C LEU A 14 -3.11 -3.29 5.86
N PHE A 15 -2.32 -2.54 5.10
CA PHE A 15 -0.96 -2.95 4.75
C PHE A 15 -0.11 -3.22 6.00
N PHE A 16 -0.13 -2.30 6.97
CA PHE A 16 0.61 -2.45 8.21
C PHE A 16 0.19 -3.71 8.99
N ALA A 17 -1.12 -3.95 9.13
CA ALA A 17 -1.64 -5.14 9.80
C ALA A 17 -1.23 -6.45 9.10
N LEU A 18 -1.28 -6.47 7.76
CA LEU A 18 -0.88 -7.63 6.97
C LEU A 18 0.62 -7.89 7.07
N MET A 19 1.43 -6.83 7.12
CA MET A 19 2.85 -6.95 7.38
C MET A 19 3.09 -7.61 8.74
N LEU A 20 2.50 -7.11 9.83
CA LEU A 20 2.66 -7.72 11.16
C LEU A 20 2.28 -9.21 11.18
N LEU A 21 1.20 -9.59 10.49
CA LEU A 21 0.81 -10.99 10.35
C LEU A 21 1.85 -11.82 9.59
N LEU A 22 2.40 -11.28 8.50
CA LEU A 22 3.43 -11.94 7.71
C LEU A 22 4.72 -12.16 8.53
N TRP A 23 5.16 -11.13 9.26
CA TRP A 23 6.32 -11.21 10.15
C TRP A 23 6.10 -12.25 11.25
N SER A 24 4.93 -12.22 11.90
CA SER A 24 4.58 -13.20 12.93
C SER A 24 4.57 -14.63 12.39
N PHE A 25 4.15 -14.83 11.15
CA PHE A 25 4.20 -16.13 10.48
C PHE A 25 5.64 -16.58 10.20
N PHE A 26 6.52 -15.69 9.73
CA PHE A 26 7.93 -16.02 9.50
C PHE A 26 8.67 -16.36 10.80
N ASP A 27 8.43 -15.60 11.87
CA ASP A 27 9.00 -15.89 13.18
C ASP A 27 8.50 -17.23 13.74
N ALA A 28 7.21 -17.55 13.55
CA ALA A 28 6.66 -18.84 13.94
C ALA A 28 7.30 -20.00 13.17
N LEU A 29 7.54 -19.87 11.86
CA LEU A 29 8.24 -20.87 11.07
C LEU A 29 9.67 -21.08 11.55
N LYS A 30 10.42 -19.98 11.79
CA LYS A 30 11.78 -20.06 12.35
C LYS A 30 11.77 -20.78 13.70
N TYR A 31 10.81 -20.47 14.58
CA TYR A 31 10.66 -21.12 15.87
C TYR A 31 10.41 -22.62 15.75
N LEU A 32 9.65 -23.06 14.75
CA LEU A 32 9.37 -24.46 14.46
C LEU A 32 10.50 -25.18 13.69
N GLY A 33 11.59 -24.48 13.38
CA GLY A 33 12.73 -25.03 12.63
C GLY A 33 12.50 -25.17 11.12
N ALA A 34 11.45 -24.55 10.59
CA ALA A 34 11.17 -24.50 9.17
C ALA A 34 11.79 -23.25 8.53
N ASP A 35 12.27 -23.36 7.30
CA ASP A 35 12.80 -22.23 6.55
C ASP A 35 11.65 -21.35 6.00
N PRO A 36 11.50 -20.09 6.45
CA PRO A 36 10.44 -19.20 5.99
C PRO A 36 10.48 -18.90 4.48
N HIS A 37 11.65 -18.97 3.83
CA HIS A 37 11.75 -18.71 2.39
C HIS A 37 10.98 -19.75 1.57
N THR A 38 10.93 -21.00 2.04
CA THR A 38 10.18 -22.06 1.36
C THR A 38 8.67 -21.81 1.44
N TYR A 39 8.21 -21.15 2.50
CA TYR A 39 6.79 -21.00 2.79
C TYR A 39 6.25 -19.58 2.60
N GLU A 40 7.09 -18.63 2.17
CA GLU A 40 6.75 -17.21 2.18
C GLU A 40 5.45 -16.90 1.41
N TRP A 41 5.23 -17.59 0.28
CA TRP A 41 4.08 -17.37 -0.59
C TRP A 41 2.79 -18.02 -0.11
N TYR A 42 2.86 -19.04 0.76
CA TYR A 42 1.67 -19.64 1.35
C TYR A 42 0.99 -18.69 2.34
N ALA A 43 1.76 -17.82 3.00
CA ALA A 43 1.19 -16.74 3.81
C ALA A 43 0.97 -15.47 2.98
N ALA A 44 1.98 -15.02 2.23
CA ALA A 44 1.90 -13.76 1.51
C ALA A 44 0.84 -13.76 0.40
N GLY A 45 0.72 -14.82 -0.39
CA GLY A 45 -0.21 -14.90 -1.52
C GLY A 45 -1.66 -14.64 -1.10
N PRO A 46 -2.24 -15.42 -0.16
CA PRO A 46 -3.59 -15.20 0.32
C PRO A 46 -3.81 -13.81 0.93
N LEU A 47 -2.85 -13.32 1.72
CA LEU A 47 -2.92 -11.99 2.33
C LEU A 47 -2.91 -10.87 1.27
N LEU A 48 -2.13 -11.03 0.19
CA LEU A 48 -2.04 -10.06 -0.90
C LEU A 48 -3.33 -10.02 -1.72
N VAL A 49 -3.91 -11.20 -2.01
CA VAL A 49 -5.21 -11.29 -2.70
C VAL A 49 -6.29 -10.61 -1.86
N PHE A 50 -6.33 -10.92 -0.56
CA PHE A 50 -7.25 -10.27 0.37
C PHE A 50 -7.08 -8.75 0.37
N TYR A 51 -5.83 -8.27 0.43
CA TYR A 51 -5.50 -6.85 0.40
C TYR A 51 -6.06 -6.17 -0.86
N CYS A 52 -5.72 -6.70 -2.03
CA CYS A 52 -6.16 -6.15 -3.32
C CYS A 52 -7.68 -6.12 -3.45
N VAL A 53 -8.36 -7.21 -3.09
CA VAL A 53 -9.83 -7.31 -3.18
C VAL A 53 -10.51 -6.33 -2.23
N PHE A 54 -10.03 -6.23 -0.98
CA PHE A 54 -10.59 -5.32 0.02
C PHE A 54 -10.46 -3.86 -0.42
N ILE A 55 -9.27 -3.48 -0.89
CA ILE A 55 -9.01 -2.12 -1.38
C ILE A 55 -9.81 -1.83 -2.64
N TRP A 56 -9.93 -2.78 -3.57
CA TRP A 56 -10.77 -2.63 -4.76
C TRP A 56 -12.25 -2.36 -4.41
N GLN A 57 -12.82 -3.14 -3.50
CA GLN A 57 -14.20 -2.95 -3.04
C GLN A 57 -14.39 -1.61 -2.31
N THR A 58 -13.39 -1.18 -1.53
CA THR A 58 -13.45 0.10 -0.83
C THR A 58 -13.33 1.27 -1.80
N ARG A 59 -12.45 1.16 -2.81
CA ARG A 59 -12.28 2.14 -3.88
C ARG A 59 -13.55 2.34 -4.70
N ALA A 60 -14.29 1.26 -4.98
CA ALA A 60 -15.54 1.33 -5.74
C ALA A 60 -16.60 2.20 -5.06
N LYS A 61 -16.54 2.35 -3.73
CA LYS A 61 -17.45 3.21 -2.95
C LYS A 61 -17.07 4.70 -2.98
N VAL A 62 -15.87 5.04 -3.45
CA VAL A 62 -15.38 6.42 -3.51
C VAL A 62 -15.76 7.07 -4.84
N SER A 63 -16.67 8.05 -4.78
CA SER A 63 -17.10 8.81 -5.95
C SER A 63 -15.92 9.55 -6.60
N LEU A 64 -15.87 9.59 -7.94
CA LEU A 64 -14.80 10.25 -8.70
C LEU A 64 -14.69 11.75 -8.37
N ALA A 65 -15.81 12.41 -8.05
CA ALA A 65 -15.87 13.82 -7.70
C ALA A 65 -15.24 14.14 -6.33
N GLU A 66 -15.12 13.15 -5.45
CA GLU A 66 -14.54 13.31 -4.10
C GLU A 66 -13.05 13.01 -4.02
N ARG A 67 -12.43 12.51 -5.10
CA ARG A 67 -10.99 12.24 -5.19
C ARG A 67 -10.25 13.59 -5.26
N ARG A 68 -9.60 13.99 -4.16
CA ARG A 68 -8.89 15.28 -4.02
C ARG A 68 -7.40 15.16 -4.32
N ALA A 69 -6.81 16.31 -4.63
CA ALA A 69 -5.37 16.52 -4.66
C ALA A 69 -4.73 16.31 -3.28
N LEU A 70 -3.47 15.86 -3.31
CA LEU A 70 -2.59 15.58 -2.17
C LEU A 70 -2.69 16.66 -1.08
N THR A 71 -2.96 16.27 0.18
CA THR A 71 -2.82 17.19 1.32
C THR A 71 -1.54 16.89 2.08
N SER A 72 -0.81 17.93 2.51
CA SER A 72 0.51 17.83 3.15
C SER A 72 0.53 16.89 4.38
N LYS A 73 -0.60 16.76 5.08
CA LYS A 73 -0.75 15.84 6.23
C LYS A 73 -0.66 14.37 5.82
N SER A 74 -1.23 13.99 4.67
CA SER A 74 -1.15 12.62 4.14
C SER A 74 0.29 12.25 3.75
N MET A 75 1.07 13.23 3.28
CA MET A 75 2.49 13.06 2.94
C MET A 75 3.36 12.81 4.18
N ALA A 76 3.03 13.44 5.31
CA ALA A 76 3.74 13.19 6.58
C ALA A 76 3.57 11.75 7.08
N TYR A 77 2.35 11.21 7.02
CA TYR A 77 2.10 9.78 7.32
C TYR A 77 2.88 8.85 6.37
N TRP A 78 3.07 9.28 5.12
CA TRP A 78 3.83 8.55 4.10
C TRP A 78 5.32 8.46 4.44
N LEU A 79 5.91 9.60 4.80
CA LEU A 79 7.30 9.68 5.24
C LEU A 79 7.53 8.85 6.50
N SER A 80 6.63 8.94 7.48
CA SER A 80 6.77 8.17 8.72
C SER A 80 6.64 6.66 8.50
N LEU A 81 5.71 6.21 7.64
CA LEU A 81 5.56 4.79 7.30
C LEU A 81 6.79 4.27 6.53
N GLY A 82 7.28 5.05 5.56
CA GLY A 82 8.50 4.72 4.82
C GLY A 82 9.70 4.58 5.75
N ILE A 83 9.90 5.54 6.67
CA ILE A 83 10.95 5.47 7.69
C ILE A 83 10.80 4.22 8.56
N MET A 84 9.59 3.89 9.01
CA MET A 84 9.37 2.67 9.79
C MET A 84 9.67 1.38 9.01
N LEU A 85 9.33 1.32 7.73
CA LEU A 85 9.74 0.20 6.86
C LEU A 85 11.25 0.13 6.71
N PHE A 86 11.95 1.26 6.57
CA PHE A 86 13.42 1.25 6.53
C PHE A 86 14.03 0.77 7.84
N LEU A 87 13.42 1.08 8.99
CA LEU A 87 13.86 0.55 10.29
C LEU A 87 13.71 -0.98 10.39
N THR A 88 12.84 -1.62 9.59
CA THR A 88 12.75 -3.09 9.54
C THR A 88 13.86 -3.76 8.72
N TYR A 89 14.72 -3.01 8.02
CA TYR A 89 15.86 -3.60 7.31
C TYR A 89 16.96 -4.09 8.25
N ASP A 90 17.05 -3.54 9.47
CA ASP A 90 17.99 -3.96 10.52
C ASP A 90 17.38 -5.00 11.49
N ALA A 91 16.17 -5.50 11.19
CA ALA A 91 15.52 -6.53 11.99
C ALA A 91 16.17 -7.92 11.77
N PRO A 92 16.10 -8.85 12.75
CA PRO A 92 16.69 -10.20 12.65
C PRO A 92 16.12 -11.08 11.52
N VAL A 93 15.01 -10.67 10.93
CA VAL A 93 14.52 -11.12 9.63
C VAL A 93 14.61 -9.86 8.77
N ALA A 94 15.56 -9.73 7.84
CA ALA A 94 15.66 -8.49 7.08
C ALA A 94 14.56 -8.47 6.00
N ALA A 95 13.79 -7.39 5.91
CA ALA A 95 12.74 -7.22 4.90
C ALA A 95 13.25 -7.39 3.45
N VAL A 96 14.54 -7.16 3.24
CA VAL A 96 15.23 -7.27 1.94
C VAL A 96 15.33 -8.71 1.44
N ASP A 97 15.34 -9.69 2.34
CA ASP A 97 15.60 -11.09 2.00
C ASP A 97 14.38 -11.81 1.41
N TYR A 98 13.19 -11.23 1.57
CA TYR A 98 11.93 -11.85 1.20
C TYR A 98 11.32 -11.17 -0.04
N TRP A 99 11.15 -11.95 -1.11
CA TRP A 99 10.52 -11.47 -2.34
C TRP A 99 9.06 -11.10 -2.09
N SER A 100 8.38 -11.88 -1.25
CA SER A 100 7.00 -11.62 -0.83
C SER A 100 6.82 -10.21 -0.24
N VAL A 101 7.74 -9.77 0.64
CA VAL A 101 7.72 -8.44 1.26
C VAL A 101 7.92 -7.34 0.23
N ARG A 102 8.85 -7.52 -0.71
CA ARG A 102 9.07 -6.56 -1.81
C ARG A 102 7.83 -6.41 -2.68
N VAL A 103 7.18 -7.50 -3.05
CA VAL A 103 5.94 -7.48 -3.85
C VAL A 103 4.82 -6.79 -3.09
N PHE A 104 4.67 -7.09 -1.79
CA PHE A 104 3.72 -6.40 -0.91
C PHE A 104 3.92 -4.89 -0.93
N PHE A 105 5.18 -4.44 -0.80
CA PHE A 105 5.52 -3.03 -0.82
C PHE A 105 5.25 -2.36 -2.17
N ILE A 106 5.54 -3.04 -3.29
CA ILE A 106 5.21 -2.54 -4.64
C ILE A 106 3.70 -2.37 -4.80
N ILE A 107 2.92 -3.39 -4.43
CA ILE A 107 1.45 -3.35 -4.55
C ILE A 107 0.86 -2.26 -3.64
N PHE A 108 1.34 -2.16 -2.40
CA PHE A 108 0.99 -1.06 -1.50
C PHE A 108 1.26 0.30 -2.13
N THR A 109 2.45 0.49 -2.70
CA THR A 109 2.84 1.75 -3.33
C THR A 109 1.93 2.10 -4.51
N LEU A 110 1.58 1.10 -5.35
CA LEU A 110 0.67 1.29 -6.48
C LEU A 110 -0.75 1.65 -6.03
N LEU A 111 -1.31 0.91 -5.08
CA LEU A 111 -2.67 1.17 -4.56
C LEU A 111 -2.76 2.50 -3.82
N LEU A 112 -1.69 2.86 -3.12
CA LEU A 112 -1.60 4.14 -2.45
C LEU A 112 -1.45 5.28 -3.46
N ALA A 113 -0.63 5.14 -4.50
CA ALA A 113 -0.53 6.11 -5.58
C ALA A 113 -1.86 6.31 -6.31
N ASP A 114 -2.59 5.22 -6.60
CA ASP A 114 -3.93 5.27 -7.17
C ASP A 114 -4.91 6.06 -6.28
N SER A 115 -4.79 5.96 -4.95
CA SER A 115 -5.61 6.75 -4.01
C SER A 115 -5.46 8.26 -4.14
N TYR A 116 -4.34 8.71 -4.72
CA TYR A 116 -4.03 10.13 -4.95
C TYR A 116 -4.27 10.56 -6.41
N TRP A 117 -4.60 9.64 -7.32
CA TRP A 117 -4.75 9.96 -8.73
C TRP A 117 -6.06 10.73 -8.98
N ASN A 118 -5.92 12.04 -9.22
CA ASN A 118 -7.03 12.92 -9.56
C ASN A 118 -7.16 13.03 -11.08
N PHE A 119 -8.10 12.29 -11.68
CA PHE A 119 -8.37 12.36 -13.13
C PHE A 119 -9.04 13.66 -13.58
N LYS A 120 -9.43 14.56 -12.66
CA LYS A 120 -10.13 15.81 -13.01
C LYS A 120 -9.25 16.80 -13.78
N THR A 121 -7.92 16.69 -13.69
CA THR A 121 -6.96 17.54 -14.42
C THR A 121 -6.48 16.95 -15.74
N ILE A 122 -6.60 15.63 -15.95
CA ILE A 122 -6.19 14.97 -17.19
C ILE A 122 -7.44 14.69 -18.03
N SER A 123 -8.10 15.75 -18.50
CA SER A 123 -9.04 15.59 -19.60
C SER A 123 -8.24 15.50 -20.91
N MET A 124 -8.63 14.61 -21.84
CA MET A 124 -8.03 14.61 -23.19
C MET A 124 -8.18 15.97 -23.90
N ARG A 125 -9.05 16.87 -23.42
CA ARG A 125 -9.12 18.27 -23.87
C ARG A 125 -7.97 19.16 -23.38
N CYS A 126 -7.39 18.92 -22.19
CA CYS A 126 -6.24 19.71 -21.69
C CYS A 126 -4.90 19.15 -22.19
N LEU A 127 -4.81 17.85 -22.53
CA LEU A 127 -3.60 17.25 -23.12
C LEU A 127 -3.29 17.77 -24.54
N GLY A 128 -4.30 18.31 -25.24
CA GLY A 128 -4.17 18.87 -26.58
C GLY A 128 -4.24 20.40 -26.66
N ARG A 129 -4.33 21.13 -25.55
CA ARG A 129 -4.38 22.60 -25.53
C ARG A 129 -3.26 23.18 -24.67
N GLU A 130 -2.56 24.18 -25.22
CA GLU A 130 -1.48 24.90 -24.55
C GLU A 130 -1.86 25.35 -23.13
N LYS A 131 -0.81 25.37 -22.28
CA LYS A 131 -0.78 25.51 -20.82
C LYS A 131 -1.65 26.58 -20.15
N ASP A 132 -2.24 27.51 -20.89
CA ASP A 132 -2.80 28.74 -20.30
C ASP A 132 -4.33 28.73 -20.11
N LYS A 133 -5.03 27.63 -20.39
CA LYS A 133 -6.51 27.57 -20.28
C LYS A 133 -7.07 26.30 -19.62
N CYS A 134 -6.28 25.67 -18.74
CA CYS A 134 -6.74 24.79 -17.66
C CYS A 134 -5.94 25.20 -16.40
#